data_AF-A0A224XT42-F1
#
_entry.id   AF-A0A224XT42-F1
#
_cell.length_a   1.000
_cell.length_b   1.000
_cell.length_c   1.000
_cell.angle_alpha   90.00
_cell.angle_beta   90.00
_cell.angle_gamma   90.00
#
_symmetry.space_group_name_H-M   'P 1'
#
loop_
_entity.id
_entity.type
_entity.pdbx_description
1 polymer ?
#
loop_
_entity_poly.entity_id
_entity_poly.type
_entity_poly.pdbx_seq_one_letter_code
_entity_poly.pdbx_strand_id
1 'polypeptide(L)' 'MQYLLLLGLAAFSAVSALEKDVPCACPFVWKPVCGSDGHTYPSECVLNCFKSVLKPDLKVAHQGVCKHQVLQACICCN' A
#
# COMPACT_ATOMS: atom_id res chain seq x y z
N MET A 1 -19.87 35.35 -27.23
CA MET A 1 -20.33 34.18 -26.45
C MET A 1 -19.96 32.88 -27.18
N GLN A 2 -18.67 32.54 -27.28
CA GLN A 2 -18.16 31.21 -27.75
C GLN A 2 -16.65 31.08 -27.49
N TYR A 3 -16.13 31.64 -26.38
CA TYR A 3 -14.69 31.56 -26.05
C TYR A 3 -14.41 30.87 -24.70
N LEU A 4 -15.46 30.50 -23.94
CA LEU A 4 -15.30 29.79 -22.65
C LEU A 4 -15.17 28.26 -22.76
N LEU A 5 -15.33 27.67 -23.94
CA LEU A 5 -15.26 26.20 -24.12
C LEU A 5 -13.84 25.67 -24.39
N LEU A 6 -12.86 26.55 -24.66
CA LEU A 6 -11.49 26.13 -24.99
C LEU A 6 -10.58 25.91 -23.78
N LEU A 7 -10.91 26.47 -22.61
CA LEU A 7 -10.16 26.22 -21.37
C LEU A 7 -10.54 24.89 -20.70
N GLY A 8 -11.58 24.20 -21.20
CA GLY A 8 -12.17 23.02 -20.56
C GLY A 8 -11.63 21.67 -21.01
N LEU A 9 -11.13 21.51 -22.25
CA LEU A 9 -10.72 20.18 -22.73
C LEU A 9 -9.27 19.79 -22.41
N ALA A 10 -8.39 20.77 -22.23
CA ALA A 10 -7.01 20.51 -21.81
C ALA A 10 -6.84 20.41 -20.29
N ALA A 11 -7.80 20.94 -19.50
CA ALA A 11 -7.76 20.91 -18.05
C ALA A 11 -8.62 19.79 -17.44
N PHE A 12 -9.65 19.28 -18.13
CA PHE A 12 -10.49 18.20 -17.59
C PHE A 12 -9.76 16.85 -17.56
N SER A 13 -8.87 16.58 -18.51
CA SER A 13 -8.06 15.36 -18.51
C SER A 13 -6.96 15.33 -17.44
N ALA A 14 -6.65 16.47 -16.81
CA ALA A 14 -5.66 16.54 -15.72
C ALA A 14 -6.29 16.51 -14.31
N VAL A 15 -7.63 16.61 -14.19
CA VAL A 15 -8.33 16.60 -12.89
C VAL A 15 -8.66 15.19 -12.40
N SER A 16 -8.42 14.14 -13.20
CA SER A 16 -8.77 12.76 -12.82
C SER A 16 -7.61 11.90 -12.31
N ALA A 17 -6.40 12.47 -12.14
CA ALA A 17 -5.22 11.70 -11.73
C ALA A 17 -4.81 11.88 -10.25
N LEU A 18 -5.53 12.71 -9.47
CA LEU A 18 -5.15 13.03 -8.09
C LEU A 18 -6.21 12.72 -7.03
N GLU A 19 -7.16 11.84 -7.31
CA GLU A 19 -7.98 11.24 -6.26
C GLU A 19 -7.65 9.75 -6.15
N LYS A 20 -6.40 9.41 -5.88
CA LYS A 20 -6.09 8.07 -5.38
C LYS A 20 -6.30 8.09 -3.86
N ASP A 21 -7.55 8.33 -3.46
CA ASP A 21 -7.98 8.03 -2.13
C ASP A 21 -7.72 6.54 -1.94
N VAL A 22 -6.65 6.22 -1.23
CA VAL A 22 -6.49 4.89 -0.63
C VAL A 22 -7.08 5.06 0.76
N PRO A 23 -8.41 4.92 0.93
CA PRO A 23 -9.01 5.09 2.23
C PRO A 23 -8.39 4.04 3.15
N CYS A 24 -7.69 4.52 4.16
CA CYS A 24 -7.20 3.71 5.28
C CYS A 24 -8.35 3.15 6.14
N ALA A 25 -9.60 3.32 5.72
CA ALA A 25 -10.78 2.70 6.27
C ALA A 25 -10.82 1.21 5.89
N CYS A 26 -10.05 0.41 6.63
CA CYS A 26 -10.02 -1.03 6.48
C CYS A 26 -10.95 -1.72 7.49
N PRO A 27 -11.67 -2.78 7.10
CA PRO A 27 -12.41 -3.59 8.06
C PRO A 27 -11.45 -4.24 9.04
N PHE A 28 -11.88 -4.43 10.29
CA PHE A 28 -11.09 -5.09 11.34
C PHE A 28 -11.13 -6.62 11.16
N VAL A 29 -10.49 -7.09 10.09
CA VAL A 29 -10.41 -8.50 9.71
C VAL A 29 -8.96 -8.95 9.74
N TRP A 30 -8.68 -10.01 10.48
CA TRP A 30 -7.36 -10.62 10.56
C TRP A 30 -7.11 -11.54 9.36
N LYS A 31 -6.40 -11.03 8.34
CA LYS A 31 -5.96 -11.77 7.15
C LYS A 31 -4.52 -11.35 6.82
N PRO A 32 -3.54 -11.79 7.63
CA PRO A 32 -2.21 -11.20 7.61
C PRO A 32 -1.51 -11.44 6.28
N VAL A 33 -0.69 -10.47 5.88
CA VAL A 33 0.19 -10.55 4.71
C VAL A 33 1.60 -10.12 5.09
N CYS A 34 2.60 -10.69 4.43
CA CYS A 34 3.99 -10.28 4.59
C CYS A 34 4.32 -9.24 3.51
N GLY A 35 4.83 -8.08 3.93
CA GLY A 35 5.30 -7.03 3.05
C GLY A 35 6.69 -7.35 2.46
N SER A 36 7.00 -6.73 1.33
CA SER A 36 8.34 -6.77 0.70
C SER A 36 9.43 -6.15 1.56
N ASP A 37 9.05 -5.41 2.59
CA ASP A 37 9.92 -4.85 3.62
C ASP A 37 10.10 -5.77 4.84
N GLY A 38 9.61 -7.01 4.74
CA GLY A 38 9.69 -8.02 5.80
C GLY A 38 8.74 -7.78 6.96
N HIS A 39 7.83 -6.80 6.91
CA HIS A 39 6.88 -6.53 7.98
C HIS A 39 5.54 -7.25 7.76
N THR A 40 4.95 -7.75 8.84
CA THR A 40 3.61 -8.35 8.80
C THR A 40 2.55 -7.26 8.89
N TYR A 41 1.64 -7.22 7.93
CA TYR A 41 0.48 -6.33 7.93
C TYR A 41 -0.79 -7.13 8.29
N PRO A 42 -1.70 -6.60 9.14
CA PRO A 42 -2.92 -7.30 9.58
C PRO A 42 -3.86 -7.72 8.43
N SER A 43 -3.85 -6.95 7.34
CA SER A 43 -4.54 -7.25 6.10
C SER A 43 -3.87 -6.56 4.91
N GLU A 44 -4.17 -7.04 3.71
CA GLU A 44 -3.75 -6.39 2.46
C GLU A 44 -4.27 -4.96 2.33
N CYS A 45 -5.47 -4.67 2.86
CA CYS A 45 -6.00 -3.31 2.92
C CYS A 45 -5.10 -2.39 3.74
N VAL A 46 -4.67 -2.85 4.91
CA VAL A 46 -3.76 -2.08 5.78
C VAL A 46 -2.42 -1.88 5.08
N LEU A 47 -1.86 -2.91 4.44
CA LEU A 47 -0.63 -2.77 3.65
C LEU A 47 -0.75 -1.69 2.57
N ASN A 48 -1.86 -1.65 1.83
CA ASN A 48 -2.09 -0.67 0.77
C ASN A 48 -2.23 0.76 1.32
N CYS A 49 -2.87 0.94 2.48
CA CYS A 49 -2.87 2.22 3.19
C CYS A 49 -1.46 2.66 3.59
N PHE A 50 -0.64 1.75 4.14
CA PHE A 50 0.76 2.07 4.46
C PHE A 50 1.58 2.41 3.21
N LYS A 51 1.31 1.71 2.10
CA LYS A 51 1.94 1.97 0.81
C LYS A 51 1.64 3.38 0.29
N SER A 52 0.40 3.85 0.40
CA SER A 52 0.01 5.17 -0.08
C SER A 52 0.56 6.33 0.76
N VAL A 53 0.78 6.10 2.06
CA VAL A 53 1.22 7.16 2.98
C VAL A 53 2.74 7.20 3.17
N LEU A 54 3.40 6.04 3.28
CA LEU A 54 4.78 5.96 3.76
C LEU A 54 5.75 5.25 2.82
N LYS A 55 5.31 4.20 2.11
CA LYS A 55 6.21 3.31 1.36
C LYS A 55 5.65 2.97 -0.03
N PRO A 56 5.83 3.80 -1.06
CA PRO A 56 5.24 3.57 -2.38
C PRO A 56 5.69 2.27 -3.05
N ASP A 57 6.91 1.79 -2.73
CA ASP A 57 7.47 0.54 -3.26
C ASP A 57 7.02 -0.71 -2.49
N LEU A 58 6.23 -0.56 -1.42
CA LEU A 58 5.73 -1.66 -0.62
C LEU A 58 4.79 -2.55 -1.45
N LYS A 59 5.06 -3.84 -1.43
CA LYS A 59 4.27 -4.88 -2.11
C LYS A 59 4.02 -6.03 -1.14
N VAL A 60 2.99 -6.82 -1.43
CA VAL A 60 2.82 -8.11 -0.75
C VAL A 60 3.92 -9.05 -1.24
N ALA A 61 4.76 -9.55 -0.33
CA ALA A 61 5.73 -10.59 -0.60
C ALA A 61 5.05 -11.97 -0.65
N HIS A 62 4.25 -12.29 0.36
CA HIS A 62 3.45 -13.52 0.41
C HIS A 62 2.25 -13.38 1.36
N GLN A 63 1.29 -14.29 1.23
CA GLN A 63 0.15 -14.41 2.14
C GLN A 63 0.58 -14.98 3.50
N GLY A 64 -0.08 -14.57 4.57
CA GLY A 64 0.27 -14.95 5.95
C GLY A 64 1.28 -14.00 6.59
N VAL A 65 1.59 -14.24 7.87
CA VAL A 65 2.58 -13.45 8.61
C VAL A 65 3.98 -13.63 8.03
N CYS A 66 4.82 -12.59 8.07
CA CYS A 66 6.24 -12.75 7.79
C CYS A 66 6.83 -13.73 8.79
N LYS A 67 7.63 -14.66 8.28
CA LYS A 67 8.47 -15.52 9.10
C LYS A 67 9.65 -14.68 9.58
N HIS A 68 9.41 -13.80 10.56
CA HIS A 68 10.52 -13.34 11.38
C HIS A 68 11.06 -14.58 12.05
N GLN A 69 12.27 -14.97 11.66
CA GLN A 69 13.01 -15.93 12.44
C GLN A 69 13.03 -15.38 13.86
N VAL A 70 12.26 -16.00 14.75
CA VAL A 70 12.46 -15.93 16.20
C VAL A 70 13.76 -16.68 16.54
N LEU A 71 14.80 -16.51 15.73
CA LEU A 71 16.13 -17.07 15.90
C LEU A 71 17.06 -15.94 16.33
N GLN A 72 16.74 -15.30 17.46
CA GLN A 72 17.81 -15.14 18.42
C GLN A 72 18.06 -16.52 19.05
N ALA A 73 18.95 -17.26 18.39
CA ALA A 73 19.80 -18.35 18.90
C ALA A 73 20.09 -19.38 17.79
N CYS A 74 20.65 -18.96 16.65
CA CYS A 74 21.64 -19.81 15.99
C CYS A 74 23.00 -19.60 16.69
N ILE A 75 23.12 -20.00 17.96
CA ILE A 75 24.44 -20.34 18.52
C ILE A 75 24.60 -21.84 18.29
N CYS A 76 25.03 -22.22 17.10
CA CYS A 76 25.79 -23.45 16.86
C CYS A 76 26.29 -23.48 15.40
N CYS A 77 27.55 -23.09 15.21
CA CYS A 77 28.42 -23.75 14.24
C CYS A 77 29.54 -24.40 15.07
N ASN A 78 29.41 -25.70 15.34
CA ASN A 78 30.52 -26.61 15.56
C ASN A 78 30.52 -27.58 14.38
#